data_AF-A0A6A3MFD9-F1
#
_entry.id   AF-A0A6A3MFD9-F1
#
_cell.length_a   1.000
_cell.length_b   1.000
_cell.length_c   1.000
_cell.angle_alpha   90.00
_cell.angle_beta   90.00
_cell.angle_gamma   90.00
#
_symmetry.space_group_name_H-M   'P 1'
#
loop_
_entity.id
_entity.type
_entity.pdbx_description
1 polymer ?
#
loop_
_entity_poly.entity_id
_entity_poly.type
_entity_poly.pdbx_seq_one_letter_code
_entity_poly.pdbx_strand_id
1 'polypeptide(L)'
;MGVIGVASTSCTRWQRTPKIRSLATRKCRGGNVANALTLGADAHGVDCSLASIEAEGGMPVSYILSSRATGSRTIVHSRNLAELSYEAFTKQLALY
;
A
#
# COMPACT_ATOMS: atom_id res chain seq x y z
N MET A 1 -22.78 3.44 -16.14
CA MET A 1 -21.40 3.63 -15.65
C MET A 1 -21.41 3.38 -14.15
N GLY A 2 -20.67 2.39 -13.65
CA GLY A 2 -20.54 2.13 -12.22
C GLY A 2 -19.19 2.65 -11.74
N VAL A 3 -19.19 3.49 -10.71
CA VAL A 3 -17.95 3.87 -10.02
C VAL A 3 -17.71 2.78 -8.97
N ILE A 4 -16.70 1.95 -9.17
CA ILE A 4 -16.20 1.07 -8.12
C ILE A 4 -15.13 1.89 -7.40
N GLY A 5 -15.43 2.35 -6.19
CA GLY A 5 -14.44 3.02 -5.34
C GLY A 5 -13.30 2.03 -5.06
N VAL A 6 -12.08 2.37 -5.48
CA VAL A 6 -10.90 1.54 -5.26
C VAL A 6 -9.98 2.21 -4.26
N ALA A 7 -9.71 1.52 -3.15
CA ALA A 7 -8.56 1.78 -2.31
C ALA A 7 -7.36 1.06 -2.94
N SER A 8 -6.31 1.78 -3.34
CA SER A 8 -5.08 1.16 -3.81
C SER A 8 -4.03 1.18 -2.70
N THR A 9 -3.62 0.01 -2.26
CA THR A 9 -2.23 -0.22 -1.88
C THR A 9 -1.59 -0.92 -3.06
N SER A 10 -0.47 -0.40 -3.56
CA SER A 10 0.39 -1.12 -4.50
C SER A 10 0.98 -2.33 -3.77
N CYS A 11 0.22 -3.42 -3.70
CA CYS A 11 0.73 -4.73 -3.36
C CYS A 11 1.25 -5.34 -4.67
N THR A 12 2.55 -5.23 -4.93
CA THR A 12 3.23 -6.20 -5.77
C THR A 12 3.24 -7.52 -5.00
N ARG A 13 2.25 -8.37 -5.29
CA ARG A 13 2.18 -9.76 -4.81
C ARG A 13 3.37 -10.53 -5.39
N TRP A 14 4.45 -10.66 -4.63
CA TRP A 14 5.51 -11.62 -4.91
C TRP A 14 5.20 -12.95 -4.21
N GLN A 15 5.25 -14.04 -4.97
CA GLN A 15 4.91 -15.38 -4.50
C GLN A 15 5.84 -15.82 -3.36
N ARG A 16 5.24 -16.56 -2.40
CA ARG A 16 5.83 -17.27 -1.27
C ARG A 16 7.28 -17.73 -1.52
N THR A 17 8.23 -17.11 -0.81
CA THR A 17 9.47 -17.78 -0.40
C THR A 17 9.66 -17.57 1.10
N PRO A 18 10.05 -18.62 1.87
CA PRO A 18 10.10 -18.56 3.34
C PRO A 18 11.25 -17.69 3.90
N LYS A 19 12.09 -17.10 3.05
CA LYS A 19 13.24 -16.25 3.45
C LYS A 19 13.18 -14.81 2.94
N ILE A 20 12.23 -14.46 2.08
CA ILE A 20 11.94 -13.07 1.77
C ILE A 20 10.91 -12.61 2.81
N ARG A 21 11.38 -12.17 3.97
CA ARG A 21 10.65 -11.14 4.70
C ARG A 21 10.51 -10.01 3.70
N SER A 22 9.29 -9.70 3.29
CA SER A 22 9.07 -8.58 2.40
C SER A 22 9.79 -7.37 2.98
N LEU A 23 10.68 -6.72 2.22
CA LEU A 23 11.04 -5.32 2.45
C LEU A 23 9.78 -4.49 2.18
N ALA A 24 8.72 -4.71 2.97
CA ALA A 24 7.48 -3.97 2.91
C ALA A 24 7.74 -2.63 3.59
N THR A 25 8.48 -1.77 2.89
CA THR A 25 8.64 -0.37 3.20
C THR A 25 7.31 0.33 2.96
N ARG A 26 6.40 0.27 3.93
CA ARG A 26 5.09 0.91 3.82
C ARG A 26 5.12 2.25 4.52
N LYS A 27 4.80 3.31 3.78
CA LYS A 27 4.44 4.60 4.34
C LYS A 27 2.93 4.71 4.41
N CYS A 28 2.44 5.20 5.55
CA CYS A 28 1.03 5.39 5.79
C CYS A 28 0.79 6.78 6.37
N ARG A 29 -0.24 7.49 5.92
CA ARG A 29 -0.84 8.57 6.71
C ARG A 29 -1.88 7.94 7.64
N GLY A 30 -1.77 8.17 8.95
CA GLY A 30 -2.72 7.64 9.93
C GLY A 30 -4.19 7.94 9.58
N GLY A 31 -5.11 7.14 10.11
CA GLY A 31 -6.56 7.29 9.89
C GLY A 31 -7.21 6.03 9.33
N ASN A 32 -8.51 6.10 9.01
CA ASN A 32 -9.35 4.93 8.73
C ASN A 32 -8.83 4.06 7.57
N VAL A 33 -8.30 4.70 6.51
CA VAL A 33 -7.75 3.97 5.35
C VAL A 33 -6.50 3.20 5.74
N ALA A 34 -5.57 3.82 6.45
CA ALA A 34 -4.36 3.13 6.92
C ALA A 34 -4.70 2.00 7.90
N ASN A 35 -5.66 2.21 8.81
CA ASN A 35 -6.10 1.17 9.75
C ASN A 35 -6.69 -0.04 9.03
N ALA A 36 -7.59 0.18 8.06
CA ALA A 36 -8.18 -0.90 7.28
C ALA A 36 -7.12 -1.70 6.50
N LEU A 37 -6.08 -1.02 6.00
CA LEU A 37 -4.97 -1.65 5.29
C LEU A 37 -4.07 -2.46 6.23
N THR A 38 -3.75 -1.94 7.42
CA THR A 38 -2.95 -2.67 8.41
C THR A 38 -3.68 -3.91 8.92
N LEU A 39 -4.98 -3.81 9.18
CA LEU A 39 -5.82 -4.95 9.57
C LEU A 39 -5.91 -6.00 8.46
N GLY A 40 -6.11 -5.58 7.21
CA GLY A 40 -6.11 -6.50 6.07
C GLY A 40 -4.75 -7.17 5.85
N ALA A 41 -3.66 -6.44 6.05
CA ALA A 41 -2.31 -6.99 5.97
C ALA A 41 -2.06 -8.06 7.04
N ASP A 42 -2.47 -7.79 8.28
CA ASP A 42 -2.36 -8.74 9.39
C ASP A 42 -3.18 -10.01 9.14
N ALA A 43 -4.42 -9.87 8.66
CA ALA A 43 -5.27 -10.99 8.27
C ALA A 43 -4.67 -11.86 7.14
N HIS A 44 -3.72 -11.32 6.37
CA HIS A 44 -3.01 -12.02 5.30
C HIS A 44 -1.57 -12.41 5.68
N GLY A 45 -1.19 -12.28 6.96
CA GLY A 45 0.14 -12.64 7.46
C GLY A 45 1.27 -11.75 6.94
N VAL A 46 0.95 -10.49 6.61
CA VAL A 46 1.94 -9.51 6.15
C VAL A 46 2.36 -8.63 7.31
N ASP A 47 3.63 -8.71 7.69
CA ASP A 47 4.21 -7.88 8.76
C ASP A 47 4.16 -6.37 8.40
N CYS A 48 3.65 -5.57 9.33
CA CYS A 48 3.54 -4.12 9.25
C CYS A 48 4.44 -3.39 10.26
N SER A 49 5.25 -4.10 11.05
CA SER A 49 6.06 -3.54 12.13
C SER A 49 7.05 -2.44 11.69
N LEU A 50 7.51 -2.52 10.43
CA LEU A 50 8.43 -1.56 9.82
C LEU A 50 7.73 -0.45 9.02
N ALA A 51 6.40 -0.37 9.08
CA ALA A 51 5.67 0.69 8.40
C ALA A 51 5.90 2.04 9.12
N SER A 52 6.23 3.09 8.36
CA SER A 52 6.41 4.44 8.90
C SER A 52 5.13 5.24 8.74
N ILE A 53 4.67 5.86 9.82
CA ILE A 53 3.48 6.71 9.84
C ILE A 53 3.91 8.16 9.66
N GLU A 54 3.42 8.80 8.60
CA GLU A 54 3.63 10.21 8.32
C GLU A 54 2.53 11.07 8.96
N ALA A 55 2.94 12.22 9.48
CA ALA A 55 2.02 13.20 10.08
C ALA A 55 1.20 13.95 9.02
N GLU A 56 1.79 14.16 7.83
CA GLU A 56 1.20 14.94 6.75
C GLU A 56 0.94 14.11 5.49
N GLY A 57 0.08 14.65 4.63
CA GLY A 57 -0.31 14.01 3.37
C GLY A 57 -1.61 13.20 3.46
N GLY A 58 -1.84 12.38 2.42
CA GLY A 58 -3.00 11.53 2.25
C GLY A 58 -2.58 10.15 1.78
N MET A 59 -3.25 9.11 2.30
CA MET A 59 -3.07 7.76 1.77
C MET A 59 -3.30 7.76 0.25
N PRO A 60 -2.40 7.18 -0.56
CA PRO A 60 -2.61 6.99 -1.98
C PRO A 60 -3.95 6.33 -2.29
N VAL A 61 -4.66 6.84 -3.29
CA VAL A 61 -5.92 6.27 -3.77
C VAL A 61 -5.90 6.22 -5.29
N SER A 62 -6.32 5.10 -5.86
CA SER A 62 -6.53 4.96 -7.30
C SER A 62 -8.01 4.86 -7.56
N TYR A 63 -8.59 5.81 -8.27
CA TYR A 63 -9.94 5.68 -8.80
C TYR A 63 -9.88 4.84 -10.07
N ILE A 64 -10.53 3.68 -10.06
CA ILE A 64 -10.53 2.76 -11.20
C ILE A 64 -11.93 2.72 -11.78
N LEU A 65 -12.07 3.21 -13.01
CA LEU A 65 -13.28 3.08 -13.82
C LEU A 65 -13.12 1.85 -14.70
N SER A 66 -14.00 0.86 -14.55
CA SER A 66 -13.99 -0.36 -15.37
C SER A 66 -15.22 -0.42 -16.27
N SER A 67 -14.98 -0.55 -17.57
CA SER A 67 -16.03 -0.77 -18.56
C SER A 67 -16.22 -2.27 -18.77
N ARG A 68 -17.40 -2.79 -18.42
CA ARG A 68 -17.75 -4.20 -18.70
C ARG A 68 -17.94 -4.46 -20.19
N ALA A 69 -18.49 -3.48 -20.92
CA ALA A 69 -18.82 -3.63 -22.34
C ALA A 69 -17.58 -3.80 -23.22
N THR A 70 -16.49 -3.12 -22.88
CA THR A 70 -15.24 -3.11 -23.67
C THR A 70 -14.08 -3.80 -22.95
N GLY A 71 -14.23 -4.16 -21.68
CA GLY A 71 -13.15 -4.67 -20.84
C GLY A 71 -12.08 -3.64 -20.45
N SER A 72 -12.24 -2.37 -20.83
CA SER A 72 -11.24 -1.33 -20.56
C SER A 72 -11.25 -0.88 -19.09
N ARG A 73 -10.11 -0.36 -18.64
CA ARG A 73 -9.93 0.22 -17.31
C ARG A 73 -9.23 1.57 -17.43
N THR A 74 -9.82 2.61 -16.85
CA THR A 74 -9.19 3.92 -16.69
C THR A 74 -8.82 4.08 -15.23
N ILE A 75 -7.56 4.43 -14.98
CA ILE A 75 -7.01 4.52 -13.63
C ILE A 75 -6.55 5.97 -13.41
N VAL A 76 -7.15 6.64 -12.44
CA VAL A 76 -6.70 7.95 -11.96
C VAL A 76 -6.05 7.74 -10.60
N HIS A 77 -4.75 8.02 -10.51
CA HIS A 77 -4.00 7.79 -9.29
C HIS A 77 -3.69 9.12 -8.60
N SER A 78 -4.17 9.27 -7.37
CA SER A 78 -3.84 10.41 -6.51
C SER A 78 -2.85 9.96 -5.45
N ARG A 79 -1.69 10.61 -5.42
CA ARG A 79 -0.64 10.39 -4.41
C ARG A 79 -0.25 11.73 -3.81
N ASN A 80 -0.45 11.84 -2.51
CA ASN A 80 0.01 12.97 -1.72
C ASN A 80 0.66 12.45 -0.43
N LEU A 81 1.62 11.54 -0.57
CA LEU A 81 2.38 10.97 0.54
C LEU A 81 3.85 10.95 0.15
N ALA A 82 4.72 11.33 1.07
CA ALA A 82 6.16 11.32 0.82
C ALA A 82 6.65 9.90 0.51
N GLU A 83 7.62 9.80 -0.40
CA GLU A 83 8.30 8.54 -0.67
C GLU A 83 9.12 8.08 0.56
N LEU A 84 9.48 6.80 0.59
CA LEU A 84 10.23 6.24 1.71
C LEU A 84 11.59 6.92 1.88
N SER A 85 11.94 7.30 3.12
CA SER A 85 13.27 7.85 3.40
C SER A 85 14.33 6.75 3.44
N TYR A 86 15.57 7.15 3.15
CA TYR A 86 16.73 6.28 3.31
C TYR A 86 16.86 5.72 4.73
N GLU A 87 16.60 6.53 5.76
CA GLU A 87 16.64 6.10 7.16
C GLU A 87 15.61 5.02 7.50
N ALA A 88 14.41 5.10 6.92
CA ALA A 88 13.41 4.07 7.10
C ALA A 88 13.84 2.76 6.41
N PHE A 89 14.55 2.85 5.29
CA PHE A 89 15.13 1.71 4.60
C PHE A 89 16.28 1.04 5.40
N THR A 90 17.20 1.83 5.99
CA THR A 90 18.34 1.26 6.73
C THR A 90 17.92 0.48 7.96
N LYS A 91 16.82 0.86 8.63
CA LYS A 91 16.24 0.08 9.75
C LYS A 91 15.90 -1.37 9.36
N GLN A 92 15.60 -1.62 8.08
CA GLN A 92 15.30 -2.97 7.60
C GLN A 92 16.56 -3.81 7.43
N LEU A 93 17.67 -3.19 7.01
CA LEU A 93 18.96 -3.88 6.86
C LEU A 93 19.48 -4.42 8.18
N ALA A 94 19.20 -3.74 9.30
CA ALA A 94 19.58 -4.21 10.63
C ALA A 94 18.87 -5.50 11.10
N LEU A 95 17.86 -5.97 10.34
CA LEU A 95 17.10 -7.20 10.64
C LEU A 95 17.52 -8.39 9.77
N TYR A 96 18.56 -8.24 8.93
CA TYR A 96 19.19 -9.27 8.11
C TYR A 96 20.59 -9.61 8.63
#